data_AF-A0AB39ZFD7-F1
#
_entry.id   AF-A0AB39ZFD7-F1
#
_cell.length_a   1.000
_cell.length_b   1.000
_cell.length_c   1.000
_cell.angle_alpha   90.00
_cell.angle_beta   90.00
_cell.angle_gamma   90.00
#
_symmetry.space_group_name_H-M   'P 1'
#
loop_
_entity.id
_entity.type
_entity.pdbx_description
1 polymer ?
#
loop_
_entity_poly.entity_id
_entity_poly.type
_entity_poly.pdbx_seq_one_letter_code
_entity_poly.pdbx_strand_id
1 'polypeptide(L)'
;MRRNKEPSDKSMDPTRESKLSSKDEDFRHLLDALHLHMLHLIEDRQRLQLQVNKESCRARLILARVRMHQGCQRTSAEAQLPRGRPYKALTRVAEESSSWGKVFKLIRLPVNPLLGYFRPLTNIFGALVPNSLRIANRHWDHCLDLAVECANIQRELQSTIISIEKLRCSTDQR
;
A
#
# COMPACT_ATOMS: atom_id res chain seq x y z
N MET A 1 -16.81 -73.47 39.71
CA MET A 1 -15.93 -72.85 38.69
C MET A 1 -16.77 -72.12 37.65
N ARG A 2 -16.85 -70.78 37.72
CA ARG A 2 -17.32 -69.93 36.60
C ARG A 2 -16.35 -68.74 36.51
N ARG A 3 -15.77 -68.56 35.31
CA ARG A 3 -14.71 -67.58 35.01
C ARG A 3 -15.28 -66.16 35.01
N ASN A 4 -14.61 -65.26 35.71
CA ASN A 4 -14.76 -63.81 35.52
C ASN A 4 -14.23 -63.44 34.13
N LYS A 5 -15.00 -62.63 33.40
CA LYS A 5 -14.62 -62.07 32.10
C LYS A 5 -14.38 -60.58 32.32
N GLU A 6 -13.13 -60.20 32.49
CA GLU A 6 -12.71 -58.80 32.40
C GLU A 6 -12.71 -58.38 30.93
N PRO A 7 -13.29 -57.24 30.55
CA PRO A 7 -13.02 -56.65 29.26
C PRO A 7 -11.83 -55.69 29.37
N SER A 8 -10.73 -56.15 28.81
CA SER A 8 -9.97 -55.47 27.75
C SER A 8 -9.55 -54.03 28.03
N ASP A 9 -8.27 -53.92 28.37
CA ASP A 9 -7.44 -52.74 28.40
C ASP A 9 -7.64 -51.78 27.23
N LYS A 10 -7.57 -50.49 27.57
CA LYS A 10 -7.60 -49.36 26.64
C LYS A 10 -6.31 -49.33 25.83
N SER A 11 -6.34 -49.82 24.60
CA SER A 11 -5.31 -49.50 23.60
C SER A 11 -5.53 -48.08 23.06
N MET A 12 -5.11 -47.06 23.82
CA MET A 12 -4.88 -45.72 23.30
C MET A 12 -3.66 -45.77 22.37
N ASP A 13 -3.90 -45.55 21.09
CA ASP A 13 -2.91 -45.63 20.02
C ASP A 13 -2.06 -44.34 20.02
N PRO A 14 -0.78 -44.37 20.48
CA PRO A 14 0.06 -43.16 20.70
C PRO A 14 0.38 -42.42 19.38
N THR A 15 0.15 -43.09 18.25
CA THR A 15 0.34 -42.57 16.90
C THR A 15 -0.72 -41.51 16.53
N ARG A 16 -1.88 -41.50 17.20
CA ARG A 16 -2.98 -40.57 16.95
C ARG A 16 -2.84 -39.26 17.72
N GLU A 17 -2.39 -39.34 18.97
CA GLU A 17 -2.17 -38.17 19.84
C GLU A 17 -0.97 -37.33 19.38
N SER A 18 0.12 -37.97 18.95
CA SER A 18 1.29 -37.29 18.39
C SER A 18 0.99 -36.50 17.10
N LYS A 19 0.12 -37.03 16.22
CA LYS A 19 -0.33 -36.35 15.00
C LYS A 19 -1.24 -35.14 15.27
N LEU A 20 -2.06 -35.20 16.31
CA LEU A 20 -2.90 -34.06 16.72
C LEU A 20 -2.04 -32.93 17.30
N SER A 21 -1.07 -33.27 18.17
CA SER A 21 -0.12 -32.30 18.72
C SER A 21 0.71 -31.60 17.63
N SER A 22 1.20 -32.34 16.61
CA SER A 22 1.99 -31.71 15.52
C SER A 22 1.21 -30.68 14.71
N LYS A 23 -0.08 -30.91 14.46
CA LYS A 23 -0.92 -29.99 13.67
C LYS A 23 -1.30 -28.73 14.45
N ASP A 24 -1.48 -28.86 15.75
CA ASP A 24 -1.76 -27.72 16.62
C ASP A 24 -0.52 -26.82 16.77
N GLU A 25 0.68 -27.41 16.82
CA GLU A 25 1.94 -26.65 16.80
C GLU A 25 2.19 -25.96 15.45
N ASP A 26 1.98 -26.65 14.31
CA ASP A 26 2.07 -26.05 12.97
C ASP A 26 1.11 -24.86 12.81
N PHE A 27 -0.10 -24.97 13.37
CA PHE A 27 -1.07 -23.89 13.39
C PHE A 27 -0.59 -22.71 14.22
N ARG A 28 -0.09 -22.94 15.43
CA ARG A 28 0.45 -21.89 16.30
C ARG A 28 1.61 -21.17 15.63
N HIS A 29 2.54 -21.92 15.03
CA HIS A 29 3.65 -21.36 14.29
C HIS A 29 3.20 -20.49 13.11
N LEU A 30 2.19 -20.93 12.34
CA LEU A 30 1.64 -20.13 11.25
C LEU A 30 0.95 -18.86 11.76
N LEU A 31 0.18 -18.97 12.85
CA LEU A 31 -0.50 -17.84 13.46
C LEU A 31 0.51 -16.82 13.99
N ASP A 32 1.56 -17.26 14.67
CA ASP A 32 2.65 -16.41 15.16
C ASP A 32 3.38 -15.73 14.01
N ALA A 33 3.67 -16.47 12.92
CA ALA A 33 4.29 -15.91 11.72
C ALA A 33 3.44 -14.81 11.08
N LEU A 34 2.11 -15.00 11.02
CA LEU A 34 1.20 -13.99 10.49
C LEU A 34 1.09 -12.76 11.38
N HIS A 35 1.08 -12.93 12.72
CA HIS A 35 1.11 -11.80 13.64
C HIS A 35 2.42 -11.01 13.52
N LEU A 36 3.55 -11.71 13.41
CA LEU A 36 4.84 -11.05 13.19
C LEU A 36 4.85 -10.29 11.86
N HIS A 37 4.33 -10.89 10.79
CA HIS A 37 4.19 -10.22 9.48
C HIS A 37 3.30 -8.99 9.56
N MET A 38 2.17 -9.09 10.27
CA MET A 38 1.26 -7.96 10.53
C MET A 38 1.98 -6.81 11.25
N LEU A 39 2.81 -7.11 12.24
CA LEU A 39 3.59 -6.11 12.97
C LEU A 39 4.62 -5.41 12.06
N HIS A 40 5.33 -6.16 11.21
CA HIS A 40 6.24 -5.58 10.22
C HIS A 40 5.50 -4.66 9.24
N LEU A 41 4.35 -5.09 8.73
CA LEU A 41 3.52 -4.27 7.83
C LEU A 41 3.02 -2.98 8.50
N ILE A 42 2.69 -3.03 9.80
CA ILE A 42 2.31 -1.85 10.58
C ILE A 42 3.49 -0.88 10.68
N GLU A 43 4.69 -1.38 10.98
CA GLU A 43 5.91 -0.57 11.06
C GLU A 43 6.23 0.09 9.72
N ASP A 44 6.22 -0.69 8.63
CA ASP A 44 6.50 -0.18 7.29
C ASP A 44 5.46 0.86 6.85
N ARG A 45 4.18 0.66 7.20
CA ARG A 45 3.13 1.65 6.95
C ARG A 45 3.41 2.95 7.69
N GLN A 46 3.78 2.90 8.96
CA GLN A 46 4.12 4.10 9.75
C GLN A 46 5.33 4.82 9.16
N ARG A 47 6.36 4.07 8.75
CA ARG A 47 7.57 4.60 8.11
C ARG A 47 7.23 5.33 6.80
N LEU A 48 6.45 4.71 5.92
CA LEU A 48 6.03 5.34 4.66
C LEU A 48 5.16 6.57 4.90
N GLN A 49 4.22 6.53 5.85
CA GLN A 49 3.40 7.70 6.20
C GLN A 49 4.24 8.88 6.68
N LEU A 50 5.26 8.63 7.49
CA LEU A 50 6.21 9.66 7.91
C LEU A 50 6.97 10.25 6.71
N GLN A 51 7.40 9.40 5.77
CA GLN A 51 8.09 9.85 4.55
C GLN A 51 7.17 10.70 3.65
N VAL A 52 5.94 10.27 3.41
CA VAL A 52 4.93 11.05 2.66
C VAL A 52 4.70 12.41 3.32
N ASN A 53 4.58 12.44 4.65
CA ASN A 53 4.41 13.69 5.39
C ASN A 53 5.63 14.60 5.23
N LYS A 54 6.85 14.07 5.38
CA LYS A 54 8.09 14.83 5.22
C LYS A 54 8.21 15.43 3.83
N GLU A 55 8.03 14.62 2.79
CA GLU A 55 8.17 15.04 1.39
C GLU A 55 7.07 16.02 0.98
N SER A 56 5.82 15.76 1.38
CA SER A 56 4.70 16.68 1.08
C SER A 56 4.81 18.01 1.83
N CYS A 57 5.28 18.01 3.08
CA CYS A 57 5.59 19.23 3.82
C CYS A 57 6.68 20.04 3.12
N ARG A 58 7.77 19.38 2.70
CA ARG A 58 8.86 20.03 1.97
C ARG A 58 8.39 20.63 0.65
N ALA A 59 7.61 19.87 -0.13
CA ALA A 59 7.02 20.35 -1.38
C ALA A 59 6.11 21.58 -1.16
N ARG A 60 5.24 21.53 -0.13
CA ARG A 60 4.36 22.64 0.25
C ARG A 60 5.13 23.89 0.68
N LEU A 61 6.19 23.75 1.47
CA LEU A 61 7.04 24.88 1.88
C LEU A 61 7.71 25.56 0.68
N ILE A 62 8.22 24.78 -0.27
CA ILE A 62 8.82 25.33 -1.49
C ILE A 62 7.76 26.04 -2.33
N LEU A 63 6.57 25.45 -2.48
CA LEU A 63 5.45 26.10 -3.17
C LEU A 63 5.01 27.40 -2.48
N ALA A 64 4.93 27.41 -1.15
CA ALA A 64 4.62 28.62 -0.39
C ALA A 64 5.66 29.71 -0.63
N ARG A 65 6.95 29.35 -0.63
CA ARG A 65 8.04 30.28 -0.98
C ARG A 65 7.90 30.80 -2.41
N VAL A 66 7.63 29.94 -3.39
CA VAL A 66 7.41 30.36 -4.80
C VAL A 66 6.24 31.35 -4.89
N ARG A 67 5.12 31.04 -4.25
CA ARG A 67 3.92 31.89 -4.23
C ARG A 67 4.14 33.23 -3.52
N MET A 68 5.05 33.28 -2.55
CA MET A 68 5.45 34.53 -1.89
C MET A 68 6.26 35.41 -2.84
N HIS A 69 7.24 34.85 -3.55
CA HIS A 69 8.07 35.60 -4.52
C HIS A 69 7.28 36.10 -5.74
N GLN A 70 6.27 35.36 -6.17
CA GLN A 70 5.40 35.76 -7.30
C GLN A 70 4.41 36.89 -6.95
N GLY A 71 4.26 37.24 -5.67
CA GLY A 71 3.41 38.35 -5.23
C GLY A 71 1.91 38.17 -5.52
N CYS A 72 1.22 39.29 -5.77
CA CYS A 72 -0.24 39.38 -5.97
C CYS A 72 -0.68 39.19 -7.44
N GLN A 73 0.26 39.03 -8.39
CA GLN A 73 -0.07 38.74 -9.81
C GLN A 73 -0.45 37.27 -10.02
N ARG A 74 -1.40 36.79 -9.22
CA ARG A 74 -1.83 35.38 -9.23
C ARG A 74 -2.97 35.22 -10.22
N THR A 75 -2.67 34.73 -11.41
CA THR A 75 -3.69 33.96 -12.15
C THR A 75 -3.74 32.56 -11.53
N SER A 76 -4.93 32.13 -11.12
CA SER A 76 -5.13 30.75 -10.63
C SER A 76 -4.60 29.78 -11.68
N ALA A 77 -3.99 28.67 -11.25
CA ALA A 77 -3.61 27.59 -12.16
C ALA A 77 -4.82 27.15 -13.03
N GLU A 78 -6.02 27.16 -12.45
CA GLU A 78 -7.28 26.88 -13.13
C GLU A 78 -7.64 27.92 -14.21
N ALA A 79 -7.27 29.19 -13.99
CA ALA A 79 -7.43 30.24 -15.00
C ALA A 79 -6.41 30.11 -16.15
N GLN A 80 -5.30 29.38 -15.92
CA GLN A 80 -4.24 29.13 -16.91
C GLN A 80 -4.41 27.80 -17.64
N LEU A 81 -5.36 26.95 -17.25
CA LEU A 81 -5.66 25.72 -17.97
C LEU A 81 -6.50 26.04 -19.21
N PRO A 82 -6.04 25.70 -20.44
CA PRO A 82 -6.88 25.72 -21.64
C PRO A 82 -8.24 25.04 -21.41
N ARG A 83 -9.33 25.76 -21.72
CA ARG A 83 -10.72 25.35 -21.45
C ARG A 83 -11.38 24.50 -22.56
N GLY A 84 -10.67 24.25 -23.66
CA GLY A 84 -11.26 23.68 -24.89
C GLY A 84 -11.25 22.16 -25.02
N ARG A 85 -10.38 21.44 -24.30
CA ARG A 85 -10.31 19.96 -24.33
C ARG A 85 -10.02 19.40 -22.93
N PRO A 86 -10.58 18.25 -22.56
CA PRO A 86 -10.30 17.61 -21.28
C PRO A 86 -8.84 17.15 -21.21
N TYR A 87 -8.18 17.44 -20.09
CA TYR A 87 -6.82 16.98 -19.81
C TYR A 87 -6.82 15.51 -19.47
N LYS A 88 -5.89 14.76 -20.07
CA LYS A 88 -5.60 13.40 -19.66
C LYS A 88 -4.49 13.40 -18.63
N ALA A 89 -4.69 12.66 -17.55
CA ALA A 89 -3.69 12.47 -16.51
C ALA A 89 -2.42 11.81 -17.09
N LEU A 90 -1.26 12.44 -16.84
CA LEU A 90 0.06 11.88 -17.16
C LEU A 90 0.41 10.70 -16.26
N THR A 91 -0.16 10.65 -15.07
CA THR A 91 0.14 9.62 -14.09
C THR A 91 -1.16 8.92 -13.73
N ARG A 92 -1.18 7.59 -13.79
CA ARG A 92 -2.36 6.76 -13.51
C ARG A 92 -1.97 5.60 -12.61
N VAL A 93 -2.90 5.19 -11.76
CA VAL A 93 -2.74 3.95 -10.99
C VAL A 93 -3.40 2.82 -11.78
N ALA A 94 -2.70 1.72 -11.93
CA ALA A 94 -3.24 0.48 -12.47
C ALA A 94 -3.02 -0.66 -11.48
N GLU A 95 -3.91 -1.63 -11.50
CA GLU A 95 -3.74 -2.86 -10.74
C GLU A 95 -3.14 -3.92 -11.66
N GLU A 96 -2.09 -4.59 -11.18
CA GLU A 96 -1.40 -5.65 -11.90
C GLU A 96 -1.37 -6.92 -11.03
N SER A 97 -1.59 -8.07 -11.67
CA SER A 97 -1.45 -9.36 -11.01
C SER A 97 0.02 -9.72 -10.85
N SER A 98 0.45 -10.02 -9.64
CA SER A 98 1.76 -10.56 -9.30
C SER A 98 1.63 -11.97 -8.73
N SER A 99 2.76 -12.69 -8.57
CA SER A 99 2.82 -13.99 -7.90
C SER A 99 2.30 -13.97 -6.47
N TRP A 100 2.27 -12.79 -5.83
CA TRP A 100 1.80 -12.60 -4.45
C TRP A 100 0.42 -11.96 -4.36
N GLY A 101 -0.29 -11.82 -5.49
CA GLY A 101 -1.61 -11.21 -5.57
C GLY A 101 -1.61 -9.89 -6.35
N LYS A 102 -2.67 -9.10 -6.17
CA LYS A 102 -2.86 -7.86 -6.92
C LYS A 102 -2.13 -6.69 -6.28
N VAL A 103 -1.36 -5.96 -7.07
CA VAL A 103 -0.52 -4.83 -6.64
C VAL A 103 -0.86 -3.59 -7.47
N PHE A 104 -0.93 -2.43 -6.83
CA PHE A 104 -1.04 -1.15 -7.53
C PHE A 104 0.32 -0.73 -8.06
N LYS A 105 0.37 -0.29 -9.32
CA LYS A 105 1.53 0.34 -9.93
C LYS A 105 1.18 1.69 -10.50
N LEU A 106 2.17 2.58 -10.51
CA LEU A 106 2.07 3.91 -11.07
C LEU A 106 2.53 3.90 -12.53
N ILE A 107 1.61 4.14 -13.46
CA ILE A 107 1.89 4.28 -14.89
C ILE A 107 2.11 5.76 -15.20
N ARG A 108 3.29 6.09 -15.74
CA ARG A 108 3.63 7.42 -16.21
C ARG A 108 3.60 7.46 -17.74
N LEU A 109 2.72 8.27 -18.29
CA LEU A 109 2.49 8.45 -19.71
C LEU A 109 3.34 9.61 -20.25
N PRO A 110 3.82 9.51 -21.50
CA PRO A 110 4.58 10.58 -22.12
C PRO A 110 3.69 11.80 -22.37
N VAL A 111 4.32 12.98 -22.41
CA VAL A 111 3.66 14.22 -22.78
C VAL A 111 3.34 14.17 -24.28
N ASN A 112 2.05 14.29 -24.62
CA ASN A 112 1.56 14.31 -25.98
C ASN A 112 0.36 15.27 -26.08
N PRO A 113 0.61 16.54 -26.47
CA PRO A 113 -0.42 17.58 -26.59
C PRO A 113 -1.56 17.20 -27.56
N LEU A 114 -1.25 16.50 -28.66
CA LEU A 114 -2.24 16.08 -29.66
C LEU A 114 -3.28 15.13 -29.07
N LEU A 115 -2.85 14.28 -28.13
CA LEU A 115 -3.69 13.30 -27.44
C LEU A 115 -4.29 13.80 -26.13
N GLY A 116 -3.99 15.05 -25.73
CA GLY A 116 -4.50 15.67 -24.49
C GLY A 116 -3.62 15.43 -23.24
N TYR A 117 -2.40 14.92 -23.41
CA TYR A 117 -1.44 14.68 -22.33
C TYR A 117 -0.48 15.86 -22.20
N PHE A 118 -0.74 16.76 -21.25
CA PHE A 118 0.05 17.98 -21.05
C PHE A 118 0.88 17.89 -19.78
N ARG A 119 2.10 18.45 -19.82
CA ARG A 119 2.93 18.63 -18.62
C ARG A 119 2.39 19.80 -17.81
N PRO A 120 1.82 19.59 -16.61
CA PRO A 120 1.18 20.65 -15.85
C PRO A 120 2.14 21.82 -15.58
N LEU A 121 3.38 21.49 -15.22
CA LEU A 121 4.40 22.47 -14.85
C LEU A 121 4.68 23.52 -15.94
N THR A 122 4.82 23.12 -17.20
CA THR A 122 5.13 24.04 -18.30
C THR A 122 3.88 24.58 -18.99
N ASN A 123 2.75 23.88 -18.87
CA ASN A 123 1.49 24.31 -19.46
C ASN A 123 0.80 25.41 -18.62
N ILE A 124 0.93 25.33 -17.29
CA ILE A 124 0.36 26.31 -16.36
C ILE A 124 1.32 27.50 -16.22
N PHE A 125 2.58 27.23 -15.86
CA PHE A 125 3.54 28.29 -15.51
C PHE A 125 4.39 28.80 -16.69
N GLY A 126 4.09 28.36 -17.91
CA GLY A 126 4.84 28.71 -19.11
C GLY A 126 6.20 28.00 -19.23
N ALA A 127 6.99 28.37 -20.25
CA ALA A 127 8.27 27.74 -20.54
C ALA A 127 9.38 28.06 -19.51
N LEU A 128 9.35 29.25 -18.92
CA LEU A 128 10.35 29.75 -17.98
C LEU A 128 9.97 29.44 -16.53
N VAL A 129 9.93 28.13 -16.22
CA VAL A 129 9.60 27.64 -14.89
C VAL A 129 10.76 27.89 -13.90
N PRO A 130 10.54 28.53 -12.74
CA PRO A 130 11.57 28.68 -11.72
C PRO A 130 12.12 27.34 -11.22
N ASN A 131 13.43 27.28 -10.92
CA ASN A 131 14.06 26.04 -10.44
C ASN A 131 13.41 25.50 -9.16
N SER A 132 13.03 26.39 -8.24
CA SER A 132 12.29 26.04 -7.02
C SER A 132 10.99 25.30 -7.32
N LEU A 133 10.24 25.71 -8.35
CA LEU A 133 9.00 25.05 -8.73
C LEU A 133 9.26 23.67 -9.36
N ARG A 134 10.36 23.51 -10.11
CA ARG A 134 10.82 22.18 -10.59
C ARG A 134 11.18 21.25 -9.44
N ILE A 135 11.87 21.76 -8.42
CA ILE A 135 12.23 21.00 -7.22
C ILE A 135 10.96 20.58 -6.47
N ALA A 136 10.00 21.49 -6.27
CA ALA A 136 8.72 21.15 -5.66
C ALA A 136 7.99 20.05 -6.44
N ASN A 137 7.96 20.12 -7.78
CA ASN A 137 7.34 19.08 -8.61
C ASN A 137 7.99 17.70 -8.40
N ARG A 138 9.32 17.62 -8.28
CA ARG A 138 10.01 16.35 -7.99
C ARG A 138 9.62 15.75 -6.64
N HIS A 139 9.46 16.58 -5.61
CA HIS A 139 8.96 16.11 -4.32
C HIS A 139 7.53 15.59 -4.43
N TRP A 140 6.66 16.26 -5.19
CA TRP A 140 5.31 15.77 -5.46
C TRP A 140 5.29 14.46 -6.25
N ASP A 141 6.14 14.33 -7.27
CA ASP A 141 6.27 13.09 -8.05
C ASP A 141 6.69 11.91 -7.16
N HIS A 142 7.63 12.14 -6.25
CA HIS A 142 8.06 11.13 -5.27
C HIS A 142 6.97 10.80 -4.25
N CYS A 143 6.20 11.80 -3.78
CA CYS A 143 5.03 11.55 -2.92
C CYS A 143 4.01 10.63 -3.59
N LEU A 144 3.83 10.70 -4.91
CA LEU A 144 2.92 9.80 -5.64
C LEU A 144 3.42 8.35 -5.62
N ASP A 145 4.74 8.12 -5.74
CA ASP A 145 5.32 6.78 -5.61
C ASP A 145 5.07 6.22 -4.21
N LEU A 146 5.40 6.99 -3.18
CA LEU A 146 5.21 6.61 -1.78
C LEU A 146 3.72 6.35 -1.45
N ALA A 147 2.80 7.09 -2.06
CA ALA A 147 1.36 6.89 -1.87
C ALA A 147 0.87 5.56 -2.44
N VAL A 148 1.41 5.13 -3.59
CA VAL A 148 1.12 3.81 -4.17
C VAL A 148 1.68 2.69 -3.28
N GLU A 149 2.90 2.85 -2.78
CA GLU A 149 3.51 1.91 -1.82
C GLU A 149 2.68 1.80 -0.54
N CYS A 150 2.24 2.94 0.03
CA CYS A 150 1.33 2.96 1.18
C CYS A 150 0.06 2.15 0.92
N ALA A 151 -0.55 2.32 -0.26
CA ALA A 151 -1.77 1.60 -0.64
C ALA A 151 -1.54 0.10 -0.77
N ASN A 152 -0.38 -0.32 -1.26
CA ASN A 152 -0.01 -1.74 -1.36
C ASN A 152 0.20 -2.37 0.01
N ILE A 153 0.96 -1.71 0.90
CA ILE A 153 1.14 -2.18 2.29
C ILE A 153 -0.19 -2.26 3.01
N GLN A 154 -1.06 -1.25 2.84
CA GLN A 154 -2.39 -1.25 3.45
C GLN A 154 -3.25 -2.42 2.96
N ARG A 155 -3.20 -2.76 1.67
CA ARG A 155 -3.90 -3.93 1.11
C ARG A 155 -3.34 -5.23 1.70
N GLU A 156 -2.02 -5.36 1.75
CA GLU A 156 -1.37 -6.56 2.28
C GLU A 156 -1.70 -6.75 3.76
N LEU A 157 -1.66 -5.67 4.55
CA LEU A 157 -2.06 -5.67 5.96
C LEU A 157 -3.51 -6.15 6.14
N GLN A 158 -4.44 -5.67 5.32
CA GLN A 158 -5.83 -6.13 5.35
C GLN A 158 -5.94 -7.62 5.00
N SER A 159 -5.19 -8.08 3.99
CA SER A 159 -5.15 -9.50 3.62
C SER A 159 -4.61 -10.39 4.75
N THR A 160 -3.56 -9.93 5.45
CA THR A 160 -2.98 -10.64 6.59
C THR A 160 -3.96 -10.71 7.76
N ILE A 161 -4.63 -9.61 8.10
CA ILE A 161 -5.67 -9.58 9.15
C ILE A 161 -6.79 -10.58 8.82
N ILE A 162 -7.31 -10.55 7.59
CA ILE A 162 -8.34 -11.50 7.14
C ILE A 162 -7.85 -12.95 7.23
N SER A 163 -6.58 -13.20 6.93
CA SER A 163 -5.99 -14.54 7.01
C SER A 163 -5.89 -15.04 8.45
N ILE A 164 -5.50 -14.16 9.39
CA ILE A 164 -5.51 -14.43 10.83
C ILE A 164 -6.93 -14.74 11.31
N GLU A 165 -7.91 -13.91 10.95
CA GLU A 165 -9.32 -14.12 11.32
C GLU A 165 -9.84 -15.46 10.81
N LYS A 166 -9.59 -15.80 9.55
CA LYS A 166 -9.98 -17.09 8.96
C LYS A 166 -9.34 -18.28 9.67
N LEU A 167 -8.05 -18.18 9.99
CA LEU A 167 -7.34 -19.23 10.74
C LEU A 167 -7.98 -19.45 12.11
N ARG A 168 -8.28 -18.36 12.84
CA ARG A 168 -8.94 -18.43 14.16
C ARG A 168 -10.36 -19.00 14.09
N CYS A 169 -11.16 -18.59 13.11
CA CYS A 169 -12.51 -19.14 12.93
C CYS A 169 -12.50 -20.62 12.56
N SER A 170 -11.49 -21.08 11.81
CA SER A 170 -11.37 -22.50 11.45
C SER A 170 -11.04 -23.41 12.64
N THR A 171 -10.50 -22.85 13.72
CA THR A 171 -10.23 -23.55 14.98
C THR A 171 -11.42 -23.55 15.94
N ASP A 172 -12.21 -22.47 16.00
CA ASP A 172 -13.39 -22.39 16.88
C ASP A 172 -14.55 -23.32 16.44
N GLN A 173 -14.48 -23.88 15.23
CA GLN A 173 -15.48 -24.81 14.67
C GLN A 173 -15.11 -26.30 14.85
N ARG A 174 -14.00 -26.62 15.53
CA ARG A 174 -13.62 -28.01 15.91
C ARG A 174 -13.85 -28.26 17.39
#